data_AF-A0A838JHU5-F1
#
_entry.id   AF-A0A838JHU5-F1
#
_cell.length_a   1.000
_cell.length_b   1.000
_cell.length_c   1.000
_cell.angle_alpha   90.00
_cell.angle_beta   90.00
_cell.angle_gamma   90.00
#
_symmetry.space_group_name_H-M   'P 1'
#
loop_
_entity.id
_entity.type
_entity.pdbx_description
1 polymer ?
#
loop_
_entity_poly.entity_id
_entity_poly.type
_entity_poly.pdbx_seq_one_letter_code
_entity_poly.pdbx_strand_id
1 'polypeptide(L)'
;MKVRVSIPVDLNLQNNGELRINKHITDSDGKDDWETVVTTNAVGGSEYLVEIEPGSYQKVLGTPTGLSSFSSTFEITPEKQYIDEEGKTFNIDDDGGLTELINPL
;
A
#
# COMPACT_ATOMS: atom_id res chain seq x y z
N MET A 1 -12.62 -0.39 -2.70
CA MET A 1 -12.62 1.03 -2.23
C MET A 1 -11.41 1.79 -2.75
N LYS A 2 -11.42 3.14 -2.82
CA LYS A 2 -10.28 3.93 -3.32
C LYS A 2 -9.42 4.46 -2.17
N VAL A 3 -8.10 4.31 -2.27
CA VAL A 3 -7.12 4.71 -1.25
C VAL A 3 -5.89 5.32 -1.91
N ARG A 4 -5.39 6.44 -1.38
CA ARG A 4 -4.09 6.99 -1.76
C ARG A 4 -3.00 6.30 -0.96
N VAL A 5 -2.09 5.64 -1.65
CA VAL A 5 -0.92 5.00 -1.05
C VAL A 5 0.29 5.87 -1.31
N SER A 6 0.88 6.37 -0.23
CA SER A 6 2.08 7.20 -0.30
C SER A 6 3.33 6.36 -0.51
N ILE A 7 4.21 6.88 -1.37
CA ILE A 7 5.54 6.37 -1.70
C ILE A 7 6.56 7.37 -1.15
N PRO A 8 7.57 6.91 -0.40
CA PRO A 8 8.63 7.79 0.08
C PRO A 8 9.30 8.53 -1.09
N VAL A 9 9.33 9.86 -1.00
CA VAL A 9 9.89 10.73 -2.05
C VAL A 9 11.38 10.51 -2.30
N ASP A 10 12.10 10.03 -1.29
CA ASP A 10 13.53 9.73 -1.36
C ASP A 10 13.84 8.48 -2.20
N LEU A 11 12.80 7.69 -2.50
CA LEU A 11 12.88 6.50 -3.33
C LEU A 11 12.42 6.77 -4.76
N ASN A 12 12.66 7.99 -5.27
CA ASN A 12 12.35 8.36 -6.65
C ASN A 12 13.20 7.53 -7.63
N LEU A 13 12.69 6.35 -7.97
CA LEU A 13 13.33 5.37 -8.85
C LEU A 13 13.27 5.91 -10.28
N GLN A 14 14.27 6.71 -10.66
CA GLN A 14 14.32 7.33 -11.98
C GLN A 14 14.13 6.30 -13.10
N ASN A 15 13.19 6.59 -13.99
CA ASN A 15 12.91 5.95 -15.29
C ASN A 15 12.63 4.43 -15.34
N ASN A 16 12.76 3.67 -14.25
CA ASN A 16 12.52 2.21 -14.22
C ASN A 16 11.99 1.72 -12.86
N GLY A 17 11.33 2.55 -12.06
CA GLY A 17 10.69 2.11 -10.83
C GLY A 17 9.40 1.35 -11.08
N GLU A 18 9.13 0.34 -10.24
CA GLU A 18 7.86 -0.39 -10.15
C GLU A 18 7.33 -0.30 -8.71
N LEU A 19 6.06 0.06 -8.57
CA LEU A 19 5.29 -0.11 -7.33
C LEU A 19 4.40 -1.34 -7.52
N ARG A 20 4.50 -2.28 -6.58
CA ARG A 20 3.59 -3.40 -6.42
C ARG A 20 2.84 -3.26 -5.11
N ILE A 21 1.53 -3.53 -5.11
CA ILE A 21 0.76 -3.75 -3.88
C ILE A 21 0.35 -5.21 -3.89
N ASN A 22 0.78 -5.93 -2.87
CA ASN A 22 0.46 -7.32 -2.65
C ASN A 22 -0.58 -7.43 -1.55
N LYS A 23 -1.60 -8.26 -1.73
CA LYS A 23 -2.58 -8.62 -0.71
C LYS A 23 -2.10 -9.86 0.03
N HIS A 24 -2.19 -9.85 1.35
CA HIS A 24 -2.00 -11.05 2.16
C HIS A 24 -3.15 -12.02 1.89
N ILE A 25 -2.80 -13.24 1.53
CA ILE A 25 -3.76 -14.33 1.34
C ILE A 25 -3.32 -15.54 2.14
N THR A 26 -4.28 -16.31 2.60
CA THR A 26 -4.02 -17.64 3.15
C THR A 26 -4.49 -18.65 2.12
N ASP A 27 -3.57 -19.52 1.67
CA ASP A 27 -3.89 -20.55 0.68
C ASP A 27 -4.81 -21.64 1.26
N SER A 28 -5.22 -22.58 0.41
CA SER A 28 -6.09 -23.69 0.81
C SER A 28 -5.47 -24.64 1.85
N ASP A 29 -4.15 -24.62 1.99
CA ASP A 29 -3.39 -25.43 2.96
C ASP A 29 -3.11 -24.67 4.26
N GLY A 30 -3.61 -23.44 4.40
CA GLY A 30 -3.40 -22.59 5.57
C GLY A 30 -2.03 -21.90 5.59
N LYS A 31 -1.33 -21.80 4.46
CA LYS A 31 -0.07 -21.07 4.36
C LYS A 31 -0.30 -19.63 3.96
N ASP A 32 0.46 -18.75 4.58
CA ASP A 32 0.48 -17.34 4.26
C ASP A 32 1.27 -17.09 2.97
N ASP A 33 0.67 -16.34 2.04
CA ASP A 33 1.27 -15.92 0.78
C ASP A 33 0.85 -14.48 0.43
N TRP A 34 1.48 -13.92 -0.61
CA TRP A 34 1.26 -12.55 -1.07
C TRP A 34 0.93 -12.55 -2.55
N GLU A 35 -0.27 -12.08 -2.89
CA GLU A 35 -0.71 -11.94 -4.28
C GLU A 35 -0.62 -10.48 -4.73
N THR A 36 0.07 -10.20 -5.85
CA THR A 36 0.10 -8.86 -6.42
C THR A 36 -1.26 -8.48 -7.01
N VAL A 37 -1.90 -7.46 -6.42
CA VAL A 37 -3.21 -6.95 -6.84
C VAL A 37 -3.13 -5.60 -7.57
N VAL A 38 -2.03 -4.86 -7.39
CA VAL A 38 -1.76 -3.62 -8.12
C VAL A 38 -0.31 -3.59 -8.56
N THR A 39 -0.07 -3.20 -9.81
CA THR A 39 1.28 -2.91 -10.33
C THR A 39 1.24 -1.62 -11.13
N THR A 40 2.18 -0.72 -10.86
CA THR A 40 2.39 0.49 -11.67
C THR A 40 3.86 0.71 -11.97
N ASN A 41 4.15 1.01 -13.24
CA ASN A 41 5.48 1.33 -13.73
C ASN A 41 5.71 2.84 -13.72
N ALA A 42 6.98 3.25 -13.79
CA ALA A 42 7.39 4.65 -13.85
C ALA A 42 6.95 5.45 -12.61
N VAL A 43 7.35 4.95 -11.44
CA VAL A 43 7.01 5.55 -10.15
C VAL A 43 7.70 6.92 -10.00
N GLY A 44 7.05 8.00 -10.46
CA GLY A 44 7.58 9.38 -10.46
C GLY A 44 6.83 10.36 -9.54
N GLY A 45 5.90 9.88 -8.74
CA GLY A 45 5.08 10.65 -7.80
C GLY A 45 5.12 10.11 -6.37
N SER A 46 4.70 10.94 -5.40
CA SER A 46 4.67 10.61 -3.97
C SER A 46 3.43 9.84 -3.53
N GLU A 47 2.37 9.80 -4.35
CA GLU A 47 1.09 9.16 -4.00
C GLU A 47 0.44 8.53 -5.22
N TYR A 48 -0.22 7.38 -4.99
CA TYR A 48 -0.95 6.65 -6.02
C TYR A 48 -2.34 6.33 -5.52
N LEU A 49 -3.36 6.67 -6.33
CA LEU A 49 -4.73 6.26 -6.06
C LEU A 49 -4.91 4.82 -6.55
N VAL A 50 -5.28 3.93 -5.64
CA VAL A 50 -5.51 2.52 -5.93
C VAL A 50 -6.89 2.10 -5.47
N GLU A 51 -7.47 1.12 -6.16
CA GLU A 51 -8.74 0.51 -5.77
C GLU A 51 -8.48 -0.87 -5.18
N ILE A 52 -8.70 -1.02 -3.88
CA ILE A 52 -8.43 -2.22 -3.10
C ILE A 52 -9.56 -2.48 -2.10
N GLU A 53 -9.73 -3.73 -1.70
CA GLU A 53 -10.75 -4.14 -0.72
C GLU A 53 -10.19 -4.11 0.71
N PRO A 54 -11.01 -4.30 1.76
CA PRO A 54 -10.47 -4.52 3.10
C PRO A 54 -9.54 -5.74 3.15
N GLY A 55 -8.49 -5.65 3.95
CA GLY A 55 -7.47 -6.68 4.14
C GLY A 55 -6.09 -6.13 4.49
N SER A 56 -5.14 -7.04 4.66
CA SER A 56 -3.73 -6.72 4.92
C SER A 56 -2.95 -6.69 3.60
N TYR A 57 -2.07 -5.71 3.47
CA TYR A 57 -1.35 -5.42 2.24
C TYR A 57 0.12 -5.14 2.50
N GLN A 58 0.92 -5.33 1.46
CA GLN A 58 2.33 -4.96 1.41
C GLN A 58 2.55 -4.11 0.15
N LYS A 59 3.02 -2.87 0.32
CA LYS A 59 3.54 -2.07 -0.79
C LYS A 59 5.03 -2.36 -0.96
N VAL A 60 5.44 -2.61 -2.19
CA VAL A 60 6.83 -2.92 -2.56
C VAL A 60 7.25 -1.96 -3.66
N LEU A 61 8.40 -1.31 -3.47
CA LEU A 61 9.05 -0.50 -4.48
C LEU A 61 10.32 -1.20 -4.91
N GLY A 62 10.53 -1.29 -6.21
CA GLY A 62 11.73 -1.93 -6.74
C GLY A 62 11.89 -1.70 -8.22
N THR A 63 12.76 -2.49 -8.82
CA THR A 63 12.90 -2.55 -10.29
C THR A 63 11.98 -3.62 -10.88
N PRO A 64 11.59 -3.50 -12.16
CA PRO A 64 10.87 -4.53 -12.90
C PRO A 64 11.57 -5.91 -12.94
N THR A 65 12.88 -5.95 -12.66
CA THR A 65 13.64 -7.20 -12.54
C THR A 65 13.46 -7.88 -11.19
N GLY A 66 12.61 -7.35 -10.30
CA GLY A 66 12.29 -7.93 -9.00
C GLY A 66 13.22 -7.55 -7.85
N LEU A 67 14.17 -6.64 -8.06
CA LEU A 67 15.01 -6.12 -6.97
C LEU A 67 14.21 -5.09 -6.16
N SER A 68 13.76 -5.49 -4.98
CA SER A 68 13.06 -4.62 -4.03
C SER A 68 14.03 -3.64 -3.37
N SER A 69 13.72 -2.36 -3.41
CA SER A 69 14.45 -1.29 -2.71
C SER A 69 13.74 -0.85 -1.44
N PHE A 70 12.43 -1.10 -1.33
CA PHE A 70 11.63 -0.79 -0.15
C PHE A 70 10.40 -1.68 -0.09
N SER A 71 9.96 -1.99 1.13
CA SER A 71 8.70 -2.67 1.40
C SER A 71 8.12 -2.19 2.72
N SER A 72 6.81 -2.00 2.76
CA SER A 72 6.09 -1.61 3.97
C SER A 72 4.70 -2.25 3.97
N THR A 73 4.19 -2.61 5.14
CA THR A 73 2.87 -3.22 5.30
C THR A 73 1.84 -2.19 5.73
N PHE A 74 0.59 -2.40 5.34
CA PHE A 74 -0.54 -1.60 5.80
C PHE A 74 -1.82 -2.44 5.79
N GLU A 75 -2.83 -2.00 6.53
CA GLU A 75 -4.15 -2.63 6.56
C GLU A 75 -5.22 -1.65 6.10
N ILE A 76 -6.21 -2.19 5.38
CA ILE A 76 -7.44 -1.48 5.05
C ILE A 76 -8.58 -2.16 5.78
N THR A 77 -9.28 -1.43 6.64
CA THR A 77 -10.42 -1.99 7.39
C THR A 77 -11.74 -1.82 6.64
N PRO A 78 -12.76 -2.66 6.94
CA PRO A 78 -14.12 -2.48 6.40
C PRO A 78 -14.74 -1.11 6.71
N GLU A 79 -14.30 -0.46 7.79
CA GLU A 79 -14.78 0.85 8.25
C GLU A 79 -14.13 2.03 7.50
N LYS A 80 -13.42 1.78 6.39
CA LYS A 80 -12.65 2.78 5.64
C LYS A 80 -11.50 3.39 6.47
N GLN A 81 -10.76 2.55 7.19
CA GLN A 81 -9.53 2.99 7.86
C GLN A 81 -8.30 2.42 7.18
N TYR A 82 -7.26 3.24 7.10
CA TYR A 82 -5.91 2.84 6.70
C TYR A 82 -5.06 2.76 7.97
N ILE A 83 -4.42 1.63 8.22
CA ILE A 83 -3.49 1.44 9.33
C ILE A 83 -2.10 1.24 8.74
N ASP A 84 -1.15 2.11 9.07
CA ASP A 84 0.22 2.00 8.59
C ASP A 84 1.04 0.93 9.35
N GLU A 85 2.30 0.73 8.93
CA GLU A 85 3.21 -0.21 9.57
C GLU A 85 3.57 0.15 11.02
N GLU A 86 3.42 1.42 11.40
CA GLU A 86 3.63 1.91 12.77
C GLU A 86 2.38 1.77 13.64
N GLY A 87 1.26 1.31 13.07
CA GLY A 87 -0.03 1.19 13.73
C GLY A 87 -0.83 2.50 13.80
N LYS A 88 -0.40 3.56 13.12
CA LYS A 88 -1.18 4.80 13.05
C LYS A 88 -2.39 4.57 12.16
N THR A 89 -3.53 5.05 12.63
CA THR A 89 -4.82 4.89 11.95
C THR A 89 -5.20 6.20 11.27
N PHE A 90 -5.68 6.10 10.05
CA PHE A 90 -6.15 7.21 9.22
C PHE A 90 -7.55 6.87 8.71
N ASN A 91 -8.43 7.86 8.64
CA ASN A 91 -9.66 7.74 7.88
C ASN A 91 -9.34 7.84 6.38
N ILE A 92 -10.01 7.01 5.58
CA ILE A 92 -9.98 7.07 4.13
C ILE A 92 -11.16 7.93 3.67
N ASP A 93 -10.85 9.12 3.16
CA ASP A 93 -11.83 10.06 2.60
C ASP A 93 -12.41 9.55 1.28
N ASP A 94 -13.51 10.14 0.81
CA ASP A 94 -14.22 9.66 -0.40
C ASP A 94 -13.37 9.80 -1.69
N ASP A 95 -12.37 10.68 -1.70
CA ASP A 95 -11.39 10.83 -2.78
C ASP A 95 -10.15 9.93 -2.61
N GLY A 96 -10.13 9.10 -1.56
CA GLY A 96 -9.02 8.24 -1.16
C GLY A 96 -7.96 8.93 -0.31
N GLY A 97 -8.12 10.21 0.05
CA GLY A 97 -7.26 10.92 0.98
C GLY A 97 -7.15 10.23 2.35
N LEU A 98 -6.03 10.44 3.03
CA LEU A 98 -5.78 9.92 4.37
C LEU A 98 -5.76 11.06 5.38
N THR A 99 -6.68 11.02 6.34
CA THR A 99 -6.75 11.98 7.45
C THR A 99 -6.44 11.26 8.77
N GLU A 100 -5.38 11.67 9.46
CA GLU A 100 -4.93 11.02 10.71
C GLU A 100 -6.03 11.09 11.78
N LEU A 101 -6.36 9.92 12.35
CA LEU A 101 -7.24 9.82 13.50
C LEU A 101 -6.44 10.14 14.75
N ILE A 102 -6.45 11.41 15.15
CA ILE A 102 -5.94 11.81 16.46
C ILE A 102 -6.97 11.35 17.49
N ASN A 103 -6.69 10.25 18.21
CA ASN A 103 -7.49 9.90 19.38
C ASN A 103 -7.34 11.02 20.42
N PRO A 104 -8.41 11.74 20.80
CA PRO A 104 -8.34 12.62 21.95
C PRO A 104 -8.13 11.75 23.20
N LEU A 105 -7.02 12.01 23.90
CA LEU A 105 -6.72 11.44 25.21
C LEU A 105 -7.82 11.76 26.24
#